data_AF-A0A5N9FR87-F1
#
_entry.id   AF-A0A5N9FR87-F1
#
_cell.length_a   1.000
_cell.length_b   1.000
_cell.length_c   1.000
_cell.angle_alpha   90.00
_cell.angle_beta   90.00
_cell.angle_gamma   90.00
#
_symmetry.space_group_name_H-M   'P 1'
#
loop_
_entity.id
_entity.type
_entity.pdbx_description
1 polymer ?
#
loop_
_entity_poly.entity_id
_entity_poly.type
_entity_poly.pdbx_seq_one_letter_code
_entity_poly.pdbx_strand_id
1 'polypeptide(L)'
;MTVLEENIGASSVIPWTKQHLYGPVIAHRVAQKNHLETEEAMVIPLIRENLSVECQLEAVGALLIDDESDDQSWVIDWVSSELDPAEQTQPA
;
A
#
# COMPACT_ATOMS: atom_id res chain seq x y z
N MET A 1 -4.75 -1.64 -19.74
CA MET A 1 -6.12 -1.41 -19.24
C MET A 1 -5.96 -0.51 -18.04
N THR A 2 -6.58 0.67 -18.02
CA THR A 2 -6.30 1.67 -16.96
C THR A 2 -7.03 1.28 -15.68
N VAL A 3 -6.40 1.42 -14.50
CA VAL A 3 -6.98 1.15 -13.16
C VAL A 3 -8.38 1.76 -12.99
N LEU A 4 -8.67 2.84 -13.70
CA LEU A 4 -9.97 3.52 -13.73
C LEU A 4 -11.09 2.70 -14.39
N GLU A 5 -10.78 1.86 -15.37
CA GLU A 5 -11.75 1.01 -16.07
C GLU A 5 -12.17 -0.20 -15.23
N GLU A 6 -11.26 -0.69 -14.40
CA GLU A 6 -11.48 -1.80 -13.48
C GLU A 6 -12.31 -1.38 -12.26
N ASN A 7 -12.06 -0.19 -11.71
CA ASN A 7 -12.70 0.28 -10.48
C ASN A 7 -14.07 0.96 -10.66
N ILE A 8 -14.39 1.50 -11.84
CA ILE A 8 -15.64 2.26 -12.07
C ILE A 8 -16.76 1.38 -12.66
N GLY A 9 -16.45 0.14 -13.03
CA GLY A 9 -17.39 -0.79 -13.66
C GLY A 9 -17.69 -0.44 -15.12
N ALA A 10 -18.18 -1.41 -15.90
CA ALA A 10 -18.48 -1.29 -17.33
C ALA A 10 -19.62 -0.32 -17.69
N SER A 11 -20.03 0.55 -16.77
CA SER A 11 -20.88 1.69 -17.06
C SER A 11 -20.06 2.69 -17.84
N SER A 12 -20.37 2.89 -19.12
CA SER A 12 -19.71 3.82 -20.04
C SER A 12 -19.38 5.16 -19.38
N VAL A 13 -18.19 5.26 -18.78
CA VAL A 13 -17.69 6.52 -18.24
C VAL A 13 -17.37 7.37 -19.44
N ILE A 14 -18.20 8.39 -19.69
CA ILE A 14 -18.03 9.32 -20.80
C ILE A 14 -16.58 9.84 -20.73
N PRO A 15 -15.84 9.94 -21.86
CA PRO A 15 -14.42 10.31 -21.86
C PRO A 15 -14.07 11.56 -21.04
N TRP A 16 -14.99 12.52 -20.97
CA TRP A 16 -14.88 13.72 -20.16
C TRP A 16 -14.76 13.45 -18.66
N THR A 17 -15.52 12.48 -18.13
CA THR A 17 -15.44 12.09 -16.71
C THR A 17 -14.10 11.40 -16.40
N LYS A 18 -13.59 10.55 -17.31
CA LYS A 18 -12.24 9.98 -17.17
C LYS A 18 -11.17 11.10 -17.14
N GLN A 19 -11.28 12.09 -18.03
CA GLN A 19 -10.34 13.20 -18.10
C GLN A 19 -10.43 14.11 -16.85
N HIS A 20 -11.63 14.35 -16.33
CA HIS A 20 -11.85 15.14 -15.11
C HIS A 20 -11.27 14.47 -13.86
N LEU A 21 -11.36 13.13 -13.76
CA LEU A 21 -10.83 12.37 -12.63
C LEU A 21 -9.32 12.17 -12.69
N TYR A 22 -8.71 12.23 -13.88
CA TYR A 22 -7.29 11.97 -14.05
C TYR A 22 -6.40 12.89 -13.20
N GLY A 23 -6.62 14.21 -13.27
CA GLY A 23 -5.83 15.19 -12.50
C GLY A 23 -5.89 14.95 -10.99
N PRO A 24 -7.08 14.88 -10.38
CA PRO A 24 -7.25 14.56 -8.96
C PRO A 24 -6.64 13.22 -8.54
N VAL A 25 -6.80 12.16 -9.34
CA VAL A 25 -6.24 10.83 -9.03
C VAL A 25 -4.71 10.88 -9.00
N ILE A 26 -4.09 11.55 -9.98
CA ILE A 26 -2.63 11.73 -10.01
C ILE A 26 -2.16 12.58 -8.83
N ALA A 27 -2.84 13.70 -8.53
CA ALA A 27 -2.50 14.55 -7.40
C ALA A 27 -2.59 13.78 -6.08
N HIS A 28 -3.62 12.96 -5.88
CA HIS A 28 -3.76 12.11 -4.71
C HIS A 28 -2.64 11.07 -4.64
N ARG A 29 -2.30 10.41 -5.76
CA ARG A 29 -1.20 9.44 -5.80
C ARG A 29 0.14 10.06 -5.42
N VAL A 30 0.42 11.28 -5.89
CA VAL A 30 1.63 12.03 -5.53
C VAL A 30 1.62 12.40 -4.05
N ALA A 31 0.51 12.93 -3.54
CA ALA A 31 0.38 13.29 -2.14
C ALA A 31 0.55 12.08 -1.21
N GLN A 32 -0.06 10.94 -1.55
CA GLN A 32 0.09 9.69 -0.82
C GLN A 32 1.53 9.20 -0.83
N LYS A 33 2.20 9.21 -1.99
CA LYS A 33 3.61 8.81 -2.08
C LYS A 33 4.50 9.68 -1.19
N ASN A 34 4.36 11.01 -1.27
CA ASN A 34 5.14 11.93 -0.44
C ASN A 34 4.88 11.73 1.06
N HIS A 35 3.64 11.42 1.43
CA HIS A 35 3.27 11.14 2.81
C HIS A 35 3.96 9.88 3.32
N LEU A 36 3.92 8.78 2.56
CA LEU A 36 4.60 7.52 2.91
C LEU A 36 6.12 7.70 3.00
N GLU A 37 6.74 8.43 2.07
CA GLU A 37 8.17 8.76 2.13
C GLU A 37 8.53 9.55 3.41
N THR A 38 7.63 10.44 3.85
CA THR A 38 7.82 11.21 5.08
C THR A 38 7.67 10.32 6.32
N GLU A 39 6.69 9.43 6.34
CA GLU A 39 6.49 8.48 7.43
C GLU A 39 7.68 7.53 7.57
N GLU A 40 8.21 7.03 6.45
CA GLU A 40 9.43 6.21 6.44
C GLU A 40 10.63 6.96 7.05
N ALA A 41 10.82 8.23 6.67
CA ALA A 41 11.94 9.02 7.14
C ALA A 41 11.81 9.48 8.60
N MET A 42 10.59 9.67 9.12
CA MET A 42 10.35 10.30 10.42
C MET A 42 9.75 9.36 11.46
N VAL A 43 8.77 8.53 11.08
CA VAL A 43 7.98 7.70 12.00
C VAL A 43 8.66 6.36 12.26
N ILE A 44 9.19 5.70 11.22
CA ILE A 44 9.87 4.40 11.36
C ILE A 44 11.07 4.46 12.32
N PRO A 45 11.95 5.48 12.28
CA PRO A 45 13.02 5.61 13.27
C PRO A 45 12.49 5.75 14.69
N LEU A 46 11.45 6.55 14.90
CA LEU A 46 10.85 6.73 16.23
C LEU A 46 10.27 5.43 16.79
N ILE A 47 9.62 4.63 15.94
CA ILE A 47 9.12 3.30 16.30
C ILE A 47 10.28 2.40 16.74
N ARG A 48 11.38 2.38 15.97
CA ARG A 48 12.56 1.56 16.27
C ARG A 48 13.27 1.99 17.56
N GLU A 49 13.32 3.28 17.83
CA GLU A 49 14.03 3.85 18.99
C GLU A 49 13.21 3.77 20.28
N ASN A 50 11.88 3.85 20.20
CA ASN A 50 11.02 4.04 21.37
C ASN A 50 10.14 2.84 21.72
N LEU A 51 9.94 1.88 20.81
CA LEU A 51 9.14 0.68 21.07
C LEU A 51 10.03 -0.56 21.26
N SER A 52 9.62 -1.46 22.15
CA SER A 52 10.24 -2.78 22.24
C SER A 52 9.99 -3.60 20.98
N VAL A 53 10.78 -4.64 20.77
CA VAL A 53 10.66 -5.51 19.58
C VAL A 53 9.26 -6.16 19.53
N GLU A 54 8.72 -6.53 20.68
CA GLU A 54 7.38 -7.12 20.77
C GLU A 54 6.30 -6.15 20.31
N CYS A 55 6.34 -4.89 20.78
CA CYS A 55 5.41 -3.86 20.34
C CYS A 55 5.57 -3.51 18.85
N GLN A 56 6.80 -3.55 18.32
CA GLN A 56 7.03 -3.37 16.89
C GLN A 56 6.40 -4.50 16.08
N LEU A 57 6.53 -5.75 16.52
CA LEU A 57 5.90 -6.91 15.88
C LEU A 57 4.38 -6.84 15.93
N GLU A 58 3.79 -6.41 17.05
CA GLU A 58 2.35 -6.19 17.15
C GLU A 58 1.87 -5.12 16.16
N ALA A 59 2.59 -4.01 16.05
CA ALA A 59 2.26 -2.93 15.11
C ALA A 59 2.35 -3.39 13.64
N VAL A 60 3.40 -4.15 13.29
CA VAL A 60 3.54 -4.75 11.95
C VAL A 60 2.46 -5.79 11.70
N GLY A 61 2.13 -6.61 12.70
CA GLY A 61 1.06 -7.61 12.63
C GLY A 61 -0.29 -6.96 12.32
N ALA A 62 -0.64 -5.88 13.03
CA ALA A 62 -1.88 -5.13 12.78
C ALA A 62 -1.94 -4.49 11.38
N LEU A 63 -0.80 -4.32 10.71
CA LEU A 63 -0.73 -3.77 9.35
C LEU A 63 -0.77 -4.85 8.27
N LEU A 64 -0.17 -6.01 8.53
CA LEU A 64 0.05 -7.07 7.53
C LEU A 64 -0.87 -8.28 7.70
N ILE A 65 -1.61 -8.39 8.81
CA ILE A 65 -2.55 -9.48 9.07
C ILE A 65 -3.95 -8.91 9.04
N ASP A 66 -4.77 -9.45 8.14
CA ASP A 66 -6.19 -9.12 8.03
C ASP A 66 -7.02 -10.23 8.67
N ASP A 67 -7.27 -10.11 9.98
CA ASP A 67 -8.00 -11.11 10.77
C ASP A 67 -9.44 -11.36 10.26
N GLU A 68 -10.02 -10.43 9.50
CA GLU A 68 -11.38 -10.53 8.96
C GLU A 68 -11.45 -11.20 7.58
N SER A 69 -10.30 -11.48 6.95
CA SER A 69 -10.20 -12.13 5.64
C SER A 69 -10.19 -13.67 5.75
N ASP A 70 -10.67 -14.34 4.70
CA ASP A 70 -10.56 -15.80 4.55
C ASP A 70 -9.09 -16.26 4.47
N ASP A 71 -8.23 -15.42 3.89
CA ASP A 71 -6.76 -15.58 3.91
C ASP A 71 -6.17 -14.42 4.69
N GLN A 72 -5.81 -14.64 5.95
CA GLN A 72 -5.35 -13.58 6.85
C GLN A 72 -3.98 -13.02 6.46
N SER A 73 -3.17 -13.79 5.74
CA SER A 73 -1.82 -13.44 5.30
C SER A 73 -1.77 -12.80 3.91
N TRP A 74 -2.92 -12.54 3.29
CA TRP A 74 -2.99 -12.08 1.91
C TRP A 74 -2.15 -10.82 1.64
N VAL A 75 -2.04 -9.92 2.61
CA VAL A 75 -1.25 -8.68 2.49
C VAL A 75 0.24 -9.01 2.37
N ILE A 76 0.73 -10.01 3.12
CA ILE A 76 2.13 -10.47 3.08
C ILE A 76 2.44 -11.07 1.71
N ASP A 77 1.53 -11.91 1.19
CA ASP A 77 1.69 -12.54 -0.11
C ASP A 77 1.65 -11.50 -1.23
N TRP A 78 0.75 -10.53 -1.13
CA TRP A 78 0.67 -9.42 -2.08
C TRP A 78 1.94 -8.57 -2.06
N VAL A 79 2.41 -8.14 -0.89
CA VAL A 79 3.67 -7.37 -0.77
C VAL A 79 4.84 -8.16 -1.36
N SER A 80 4.94 -9.45 -1.04
CA SER A 80 5.98 -10.33 -1.57
C SER A 80 5.97 -10.42 -3.09
N SER A 81 4.78 -10.38 -3.71
CA SER A 81 4.64 -10.42 -5.17
C SER A 81 5.10 -9.14 -5.88
N GLU A 82 5.12 -8.01 -5.17
CA GLU A 82 5.56 -6.70 -5.68
C GLU A 82 7.06 -6.44 -5.44
N LEU A 83 7.74 -7.26 -4.65
CA LEU A 83 9.19 -7.19 -4.44
C LEU A 83 9.96 -7.63 -5.68
N ASP A 84 11.15 -7.08 -5.90
CA ASP A 84 12.01 -7.54 -6.98
C ASP A 84 12.42 -9.01 -6.74
N PRO A 85 12.64 -9.83 -7.79
CA PRO A 85 12.98 -11.24 -7.63
C PRO A 85 14.22 -11.51 -6.76
N ALA A 86 15.14 -10.54 -6.71
CA ALA A 86 16.32 -10.60 -5.86
C ALA A 86 15.96 -10.47 -4.36
N GLU A 87 14.94 -9.69 -4.04
CA GLU A 87 14.45 -9.42 -2.68
C GLU A 87 13.53 -10.54 -2.20
N GLN A 88 12.82 -11.23 -3.11
CA GLN A 88 11.98 -12.40 -2.78
C GLN A 88 12.79 -13.62 -2.28
N THR A 89 14.08 -13.69 -2.59
CA THR A 89 14.92 -14.88 -2.31
C THR A 89 15.76 -14.71 -1.04
N GLN A 90 15.75 -13.53 -0.43
CA GLN A 90 16.59 -13.23 0.73
C GLN A 90 15.83 -13.63 2.01
N PRO A 91 16.36 -14.55 2.84
CA PRO A 91 15.71 -14.86 4.11
C PRO A 91 15.82 -13.62 5.02
N ALA A 92 14.70 -13.31 5.69
CA ALA A 92 14.62 -12.28 6.73
C ALA A 92 15.64 -12.52 7.87
#